data_AF-A0AAF3FKH9-F1
#
_entry.id   AF-A0AAF3FKH9-F1
#
_cell.length_a   1.000
_cell.length_b   1.000
_cell.length_c   1.000
_cell.angle_alpha   90.00
_cell.angle_beta   90.00
_cell.angle_gamma   90.00
#
_symmetry.space_group_name_H-M   'P 1'
#
loop_
_entity.id
_entity.type
_entity.pdbx_description
1 polymer ?
#
loop_
_entity_poly.entity_id
_entity_poly.type
_entity_poly.pdbx_seq_one_letter_code
_entity_poly.pdbx_strand_id
1 'polypeptide(L)'
;MNFDHSYIFPTTNIFYLNKNEVIVSQLRVKCHCCHREINETQCSEKGGVLSICGRFLHEECFACVSCKIHLLQPHRIPFRFSNETLMCLDCFQIAFHPKCTGCGCVVRERGYVAMNNLWHRQCFRCARCQQVMPGLDFNDVNGVPFCTDCSFIIQLEATIPPKE
;
A
#
# COMPACT_ATOMS: atom_id res chain seq x y z
N MET A 1 -25.09 -3.33 -11.95
CA MET A 1 -23.87 -4.06 -12.35
C MET A 1 -23.80 -5.30 -11.48
N ASN A 2 -24.12 -6.47 -12.05
CA ASN A 2 -24.08 -7.73 -11.33
C ASN A 2 -22.61 -8.16 -11.26
N PHE A 3 -22.03 -8.12 -10.05
CA PHE A 3 -20.71 -8.68 -9.84
C PHE A 3 -20.86 -10.20 -9.86
N ASP A 4 -20.26 -10.85 -10.85
CA ASP A 4 -20.24 -12.30 -10.93
C ASP A 4 -19.43 -12.84 -9.73
N HIS A 5 -20.08 -13.59 -8.84
CA HIS A 5 -19.49 -14.13 -7.61
C HIS A 5 -18.53 -15.31 -7.87
N SER A 6 -18.14 -15.53 -9.13
CA SER A 6 -17.21 -16.57 -9.58
C SER A 6 -15.73 -16.25 -9.33
N TYR A 7 -15.40 -15.07 -8.79
CA TYR A 7 -14.02 -14.68 -8.45
C TYR A 7 -13.53 -15.41 -7.19
N ILE A 8 -13.10 -16.66 -7.39
CA ILE A 8 -12.22 -17.36 -6.45
C ILE A 8 -10.84 -16.72 -6.60
N PHE A 9 -10.29 -16.14 -5.53
CA PHE A 9 -8.90 -15.68 -5.53
C PHE A 9 -8.00 -16.93 -5.37
N PRO A 10 -7.44 -17.49 -6.46
CA PRO A 10 -6.89 -18.85 -6.44
C PRO A 10 -5.62 -18.94 -5.60
N THR A 11 -4.98 -17.80 -5.36
CA THR A 11 -3.69 -17.68 -4.67
C THR A 11 -3.82 -17.35 -3.19
N THR A 12 -5.03 -17.08 -2.66
CA THR A 12 -5.20 -16.57 -1.30
C THR A 12 -6.02 -17.47 -0.37
N ASN A 13 -6.47 -18.65 -0.81
CA ASN A 13 -7.38 -19.53 -0.06
C ASN A 13 -8.64 -18.78 0.43
N ILE A 14 -9.18 -17.90 -0.43
CA ILE A 14 -10.40 -17.15 -0.17
C ILE A 14 -11.49 -17.75 -1.04
N PHE A 15 -12.53 -18.27 -0.39
CA PHE A 15 -13.64 -18.94 -1.05
C PHE A 15 -14.93 -18.19 -0.79
N TYR A 16 -15.73 -18.04 -1.83
CA TYR A 16 -17.10 -17.58 -1.69
C TYR A 16 -17.99 -18.80 -1.43
N LEU A 17 -18.66 -18.81 -0.28
CA LEU A 17 -19.56 -19.89 0.11
C LEU A 17 -21.00 -19.47 -0.14
N ASN A 18 -21.78 -20.40 -0.69
CA ASN A 18 -23.21 -20.22 -0.81
C ASN A 18 -23.84 -20.23 0.58
N LYS A 19 -24.79 -19.33 0.82
CA LYS A 19 -25.61 -19.25 2.04
C LYS A 19 -26.14 -20.62 2.49
N ASN A 20 -26.58 -21.45 1.55
CA ASN A 20 -27.16 -22.77 1.85
C ASN A 20 -26.13 -23.75 2.44
N GLU A 21 -24.85 -23.63 2.08
CA GLU A 21 -23.80 -24.54 2.57
C GLU A 21 -23.36 -24.18 4.00
N VAL A 22 -23.42 -22.90 4.36
CA VAL A 22 -23.04 -22.42 5.70
C VAL A 22 -24.14 -22.71 6.73
N ILE A 23 -25.41 -22.47 6.36
CA ILE A 23 -26.57 -22.56 7.26
C ILE A 23 -26.93 -24.01 7.61
N VAL A 24 -26.71 -24.97 6.69
CA VAL A 24 -27.03 -26.40 6.91
C VAL A 24 -26.18 -27.04 8.02
N SER A 25 -25.07 -26.41 8.44
CA SER A 25 -24.18 -26.94 9.48
C SER A 25 -24.58 -26.66 10.94
N GLN A 26 -25.66 -25.91 11.20
CA GLN A 26 -26.11 -25.50 12.56
C GLN A 26 -25.05 -24.83 13.46
N LEU A 27 -23.90 -24.43 12.92
CA LEU A 27 -22.84 -23.76 13.67
C LEU A 27 -23.15 -22.26 13.73
N ARG A 28 -23.15 -21.67 14.94
CA ARG A 28 -23.17 -20.21 15.13
C ARG A 28 -21.84 -19.63 14.66
N VAL A 29 -21.77 -19.29 13.38
CA VAL A 29 -20.58 -18.69 12.78
C VAL A 29 -20.55 -17.20 13.09
N LYS A 30 -19.40 -16.71 13.58
CA LYS A 30 -19.16 -15.28 13.81
C LYS A 30 -18.19 -14.72 12.79
N CYS A 31 -18.46 -13.50 12.34
CA CYS A 31 -17.55 -12.76 11.47
C CYS A 31 -16.25 -12.46 12.19
N HIS A 32 -15.11 -12.78 11.57
CA HIS A 32 -13.78 -12.51 12.13
C HIS A 32 -13.50 -11.00 12.30
N CYS A 33 -14.06 -10.16 11.43
CA CYS A 33 -13.80 -8.72 11.45
C CYS A 33 -14.68 -7.95 12.45
N CYS A 34 -15.98 -8.24 12.53
CA CYS A 34 -16.92 -7.48 13.37
C CYS A 34 -17.45 -8.26 14.57
N HIS A 35 -17.11 -9.55 14.69
CA HIS A 35 -17.53 -10.46 15.75
C HIS A 35 -19.05 -10.69 15.89
N ARG A 36 -19.85 -10.12 14.99
CA ARG A 36 -21.30 -10.37 14.89
C ARG A 36 -21.56 -11.74 14.26
N GLU A 37 -22.70 -12.33 14.57
CA GLU A 37 -23.16 -13.57 13.95
C GLU A 37 -23.42 -13.36 12.47
N ILE A 38 -22.95 -14.30 11.65
CA ILE A 38 -23.28 -14.36 10.23
C ILE A 38 -24.62 -15.09 10.14
N ASN A 39 -25.72 -14.32 10.00
CA ASN A 39 -27.09 -14.84 9.95
C ASN A 39 -27.85 -14.35 8.71
N GLU A 40 -28.94 -15.03 8.36
CA GLU A 40 -29.75 -14.74 7.16
C GLU A 40 -30.20 -13.27 7.06
N THR A 41 -30.42 -12.61 8.20
CA THR A 41 -30.97 -11.25 8.25
C THR A 41 -29.96 -10.13 7.94
N GLN A 42 -28.64 -10.40 8.09
CA GLN A 42 -27.59 -9.40 7.83
C GLN A 42 -26.93 -9.54 6.44
N CYS A 43 -27.16 -10.64 5.71
CA CYS A 43 -26.63 -10.87 4.37
C CYS A 43 -27.51 -10.27 3.24
N SER A 44 -28.26 -9.20 3.53
CA SER A 44 -29.49 -8.85 2.80
C SER A 44 -29.30 -8.72 1.28
N GLU A 45 -30.08 -9.54 0.59
CA GLU A 45 -30.56 -9.45 -0.81
C GLU A 45 -29.57 -9.71 -1.95
N LYS A 46 -28.25 -9.62 -1.78
CA LYS A 46 -27.30 -9.87 -2.88
C LYS A 46 -25.99 -10.61 -2.53
N GLY A 47 -25.73 -10.96 -1.28
CA GLY A 47 -24.39 -11.37 -0.87
C GLY A 47 -24.29 -12.73 -0.17
N GLY A 48 -23.09 -13.30 -0.21
CA GLY A 48 -22.71 -14.60 0.34
C GLY A 48 -21.66 -14.45 1.44
N VAL A 49 -21.06 -15.56 1.86
CA VAL A 49 -20.09 -15.58 2.97
C VAL A 49 -18.70 -15.85 2.42
N LEU A 50 -17.70 -15.08 2.85
CA LEU A 50 -16.31 -15.38 2.50
C LEU A 50 -15.67 -16.24 3.58
N SER A 51 -15.02 -17.32 3.16
CA SER A 51 -14.16 -18.16 3.99
C SER A 51 -12.70 -17.86 3.69
N ILE A 52 -11.92 -17.58 4.75
CA ILE A 52 -10.48 -17.33 4.70
C ILE A 52 -9.82 -18.17 5.78
N CYS A 53 -9.07 -19.20 5.37
CA CYS A 53 -8.34 -20.08 6.30
C CYS A 53 -9.21 -20.62 7.46
N GLY A 54 -10.46 -20.99 7.18
CA GLY A 54 -11.40 -21.52 8.17
C GLY A 54 -12.06 -20.45 9.06
N ARG A 55 -11.81 -19.17 8.80
CA ARG A 55 -12.55 -18.03 9.36
C ARG A 55 -13.58 -17.54 8.36
N PHE A 56 -14.63 -16.90 8.86
CA PHE A 56 -15.73 -16.42 8.04
C PHE A 56 -15.86 -14.90 8.15
N LEU A 57 -16.21 -14.25 7.04
CA LEU A 57 -16.38 -12.81 6.94
C LEU A 57 -17.68 -12.50 6.19
N HIS A 58 -18.35 -11.44 6.62
CA HIS A 58 -19.36 -10.81 5.77
C HIS A 58 -18.69 -10.25 4.52
N GLU A 59 -19.42 -10.25 3.41
CA GLU A 59 -19.03 -9.58 2.17
C GLU A 59 -18.71 -8.09 2.38
N GLU A 60 -19.54 -7.38 3.17
CA GLU A 60 -19.27 -5.99 3.57
C GLU A 60 -18.01 -5.83 4.44
N CYS A 61 -17.66 -6.86 5.21
CA CYS A 61 -16.48 -6.86 6.07
C CYS A 61 -15.20 -7.25 5.32
N PHE A 62 -15.31 -7.65 4.06
CA PHE A 62 -14.17 -7.98 3.21
C PHE A 62 -13.51 -6.71 2.67
N ALA A 63 -12.83 -6.01 3.56
CA ALA A 63 -12.26 -4.69 3.31
C ALA A 63 -10.82 -4.58 3.82
N CYS A 64 -10.05 -3.66 3.23
CA CYS A 64 -8.71 -3.34 3.70
C CYS A 64 -8.75 -2.76 5.11
N VAL A 65 -7.97 -3.31 6.04
CA VAL A 65 -7.89 -2.85 7.43
C VAL A 65 -7.45 -1.38 7.52
N SER A 66 -6.61 -0.92 6.59
CA SER A 66 -6.07 0.43 6.56
C SER A 66 -6.98 1.46 5.88
N CYS A 67 -7.38 1.24 4.63
CA CYS A 67 -8.15 2.22 3.85
C CYS A 67 -9.65 1.93 3.75
N LYS A 68 -10.13 0.82 4.33
CA LYS A 68 -11.53 0.37 4.33
C LYS A 68 -12.17 0.12 2.96
N ILE A 69 -11.39 0.12 1.88
CA ILE A 69 -11.90 -0.22 0.55
C ILE A 69 -12.34 -1.69 0.49
N HIS A 70 -13.47 -1.96 -0.15
CA HIS A 70 -13.92 -3.32 -0.42
C HIS A 70 -12.95 -4.05 -1.35
N LEU A 71 -12.59 -5.28 -0.98
CA LEU A 71 -11.59 -6.08 -1.70
C LEU A 71 -12.22 -7.07 -2.70
N LEU A 72 -13.55 -7.15 -2.76
CA LEU A 72 -14.32 -7.92 -3.76
C LEU A 72 -14.35 -7.21 -5.13
N GLN A 73 -13.17 -6.81 -5.62
CA GLN A 73 -13.05 -6.15 -6.92
C GLN A 73 -11.90 -6.80 -7.71
N PRO A 74 -12.04 -7.03 -9.04
CA PRO A 74 -11.03 -7.71 -9.85
C PRO A 74 -9.64 -7.07 -9.77
N HIS A 75 -9.58 -5.75 -9.58
CA HIS A 75 -8.33 -4.97 -9.49
C HIS A 75 -7.84 -4.73 -8.05
N ARG A 76 -8.39 -5.44 -7.06
CA ARG A 76 -8.01 -5.31 -5.65
C ARG A 76 -7.58 -6.67 -5.13
N ILE A 77 -6.27 -6.89 -5.12
CA ILE A 77 -5.69 -8.13 -4.60
C ILE A 77 -5.66 -8.03 -3.06
N PRO A 78 -6.40 -8.88 -2.34
CA PRO A 78 -6.34 -8.95 -0.88
C PRO A 78 -5.04 -9.63 -0.45
N PHE A 79 -4.31 -9.03 0.48
CA PHE A 79 -3.17 -9.65 1.16
C PHE A 79 -3.55 -9.98 2.58
N ARG A 80 -3.18 -11.18 3.02
CA ARG A 80 -3.21 -11.55 4.44
C ARG A 80 -2.11 -10.78 5.15
N PHE A 81 -2.51 -10.06 6.18
CA PHE A 81 -1.67 -9.34 7.10
C PHE A 81 -1.91 -9.89 8.52
N SER A 82 -1.01 -9.58 9.45
CA SER A 82 -1.00 -10.05 10.85
C SER A 82 -2.38 -10.44 11.41
N ASN A 83 -2.47 -11.61 12.05
CA ASN A 83 -3.71 -12.16 12.63
C ASN A 83 -4.88 -12.34 11.64
N GLU A 84 -4.60 -12.77 10.41
CA GLU A 84 -5.59 -13.02 9.36
C GLU A 84 -6.44 -11.78 9.00
N THR A 85 -5.87 -10.59 9.19
CA THR A 85 -6.48 -9.34 8.75
C THR A 85 -6.17 -9.12 7.28
N LEU A 86 -7.05 -8.40 6.57
CA LEU A 86 -6.87 -8.17 5.15
C LEU A 86 -6.35 -6.75 4.90
N MET A 87 -5.38 -6.63 4.00
CA MET A 87 -4.84 -5.36 3.55
C MET A 87 -4.78 -5.36 2.02
N CYS A 88 -5.07 -4.24 1.35
CA CYS A 88 -4.85 -4.14 -0.09
C CYS A 88 -3.34 -3.99 -0.40
N LEU A 89 -2.95 -4.35 -1.63
CA LEU A 89 -1.57 -4.19 -2.11
C LEU A 89 -1.04 -2.76 -1.90
N ASP A 90 -1.86 -1.75 -2.19
CA ASP A 90 -1.44 -0.35 -2.11
C ASP A 90 -1.07 0.05 -0.68
N CYS A 91 -1.91 -0.30 0.30
CA CYS A 91 -1.64 -0.03 1.71
C CYS A 91 -0.46 -0.84 2.23
N PHE A 92 -0.33 -2.10 1.80
CA PHE A 92 0.82 -2.92 2.13
C PHE A 92 2.12 -2.29 1.61
N GLN A 93 2.13 -1.88 0.34
CA GLN A 93 3.27 -1.19 -0.24
C GLN A 93 3.58 0.10 0.50
N ILE A 94 2.57 0.91 0.84
CA ILE A 94 2.78 2.17 1.58
C ILE A 94 3.41 1.93 2.96
N ALA A 95 3.00 0.86 3.65
CA ALA A 95 3.47 0.55 5.00
C ALA A 95 4.91 -0.02 5.00
N PHE A 96 5.27 -0.82 3.99
CA PHE A 96 6.50 -1.63 4.02
C PHE A 96 7.55 -1.27 2.96
N HIS A 97 7.21 -0.49 1.93
CA HIS A 97 8.22 -0.04 0.98
C HIS A 97 9.05 1.11 1.54
N PRO A 98 10.35 1.16 1.20
CA PRO A 98 11.19 2.31 1.49
C PRO A 98 10.61 3.59 0.85
N LYS A 99 10.73 4.68 1.60
CA LYS A 99 10.22 6.00 1.22
C LYS A 99 11.28 6.80 0.51
N CYS A 100 10.85 7.61 -0.45
CA CYS A 100 11.68 8.57 -1.13
C CYS A 100 12.03 9.72 -0.18
N THR A 101 13.31 10.04 -0.02
CA THR A 101 13.73 11.18 0.82
C THR A 101 13.28 12.52 0.24
N GLY A 102 13.14 12.63 -1.08
CA GLY A 102 12.76 13.88 -1.75
C GLY A 102 11.27 14.23 -1.67
N CYS A 103 10.36 13.25 -1.53
CA CYS A 103 8.91 13.51 -1.50
C CYS A 103 8.16 12.80 -0.36
N GLY A 104 8.81 11.90 0.39
CA GLY A 104 8.19 11.11 1.45
C GLY A 104 7.30 9.95 0.98
N CYS A 105 6.99 9.87 -0.31
CA CYS A 105 6.16 8.81 -0.89
C CYS A 105 6.96 7.51 -1.11
N VAL A 106 6.28 6.36 -1.11
CA VAL A 106 6.92 5.06 -1.35
C VAL A 106 7.48 4.93 -2.76
N VAL A 107 8.64 4.29 -2.85
CA VAL A 107 9.31 4.00 -4.12
C VAL A 107 8.86 2.61 -4.59
N ARG A 108 7.93 2.58 -5.55
CA ARG A 108 7.38 1.35 -6.14
C ARG A 108 8.20 0.79 -7.29
N GLU A 109 8.95 1.66 -7.97
CA GLU A 109 9.76 1.35 -9.15
C GLU A 109 11.27 1.40 -8.81
N ARG A 110 12.13 1.19 -9.81
CA ARG A 110 13.59 1.34 -9.62
C ARG A 110 13.95 2.81 -9.34
N GLY A 111 14.27 3.11 -8.08
CA GLY A 111 14.78 4.41 -7.65
C GLY A 111 16.31 4.53 -7.74
N TYR A 112 16.84 5.65 -7.25
CA TYR A 112 18.27 5.85 -7.02
C TYR A 112 18.60 5.66 -5.54
N VAL A 113 19.68 4.93 -5.28
CA VAL A 113 20.28 4.84 -3.94
C VAL A 113 21.44 5.82 -3.90
N ALA A 114 21.30 6.87 -3.09
CA ALA A 114 22.27 7.95 -2.97
C ALA A 114 22.20 8.53 -1.56
N MET A 115 23.35 8.90 -0.99
CA MET A 115 23.46 9.44 0.38
C MET A 115 22.80 8.52 1.43
N ASN A 116 23.00 7.20 1.31
CA ASN A 116 22.35 6.15 2.13
C ASN A 116 20.81 6.20 2.15
N ASN A 117 20.21 6.85 1.16
CA ASN A 117 18.78 7.11 1.06
C ASN A 117 18.24 6.64 -0.29
N LEU A 118 16.93 6.38 -0.36
CA LEU A 118 16.25 6.00 -1.59
C LEU A 118 15.49 7.20 -2.16
N TRP A 119 15.52 7.34 -3.48
CA TRP A 119 14.90 8.45 -4.19
C TRP A 119 14.13 7.96 -5.40
N HIS A 120 12.96 8.53 -5.70
CA HIS A 120 12.41 8.42 -7.06
C HIS A 120 13.35 9.12 -8.03
N ARG A 121 13.42 8.62 -9.27
CA ARG A 121 14.28 9.19 -10.31
C ARG A 121 14.00 10.67 -10.55
N GLN A 122 12.72 11.06 -10.55
CA GLN A 122 12.28 12.44 -10.71
C GLN A 122 12.46 13.30 -9.44
N CYS A 123 12.58 12.67 -8.27
CA CYS A 123 12.81 13.36 -7.01
C CYS A 123 14.29 13.62 -6.73
N PHE A 124 15.19 12.93 -7.43
CA PHE A 124 16.63 13.17 -7.32
C PHE A 124 17.03 14.36 -8.19
N ARG A 125 16.92 15.55 -7.61
CA ARG A 125 17.11 16.83 -8.29
C ARG A 125 17.98 17.77 -7.47
N CYS A 126 18.71 18.64 -8.15
CA CYS A 126 19.53 19.66 -7.51
C CYS A 126 18.65 20.55 -6.63
N ALA A 127 19.00 20.71 -5.35
CA ALA A 127 18.19 21.52 -4.43
C ALA A 127 18.15 23.02 -4.79
N ARG A 128 19.10 23.51 -5.59
CA ARG A 128 19.14 24.90 -6.09
C ARG A 128 18.35 25.08 -7.39
N CYS A 129 18.77 24.42 -8.47
CA CYS A 129 18.18 24.63 -9.80
C CYS A 129 17.03 23.70 -10.15
N GLN A 130 16.69 22.73 -9.29
CA GLN A 130 15.63 21.73 -9.50
C GLN A 130 15.83 20.81 -10.71
N GLN A 131 16.98 20.87 -11.37
CA GLN A 131 17.31 19.95 -12.47
C GLN A 131 17.40 18.51 -11.95
N VAL A 132 16.68 17.60 -12.59
CA VAL A 132 16.77 16.16 -12.34
C VAL A 132 18.17 15.68 -12.71
N MET A 133 18.79 14.91 -11.84
CA MET A 133 20.13 14.36 -12.03
C MET A 133 20.01 12.86 -12.29
N PRO A 134 19.97 12.41 -13.55
CA PRO A 134 19.80 11.00 -13.88
C PRO A 134 21.13 10.22 -13.68
N GLY A 135 21.60 10.05 -12.44
CA GLY A 135 22.84 9.31 -12.18
C GLY A 135 23.52 9.63 -10.85
N LEU A 136 24.81 9.27 -10.77
CA LEU A 136 25.69 9.47 -9.61
C LEU A 136 26.54 10.75 -9.69
N ASP A 137 26.41 11.55 -10.77
CA ASP A 137 27.10 12.83 -10.90
C ASP A 137 26.34 13.91 -10.14
N PHE A 138 26.55 13.94 -8.83
CA PHE A 138 26.03 14.95 -7.92
C PHE A 138 27.03 15.19 -6.80
N ASN A 139 26.89 16.33 -6.13
CA ASN A 139 27.62 16.63 -4.91
C ASN A 139 26.66 16.60 -3.74
N ASP A 140 27.03 15.85 -2.71
CA ASP A 140 26.33 15.84 -1.42
C ASP A 140 26.87 16.99 -0.56
N VAL A 141 25.98 17.92 -0.19
CA VAL A 141 26.28 18.94 0.82
C VAL A 141 25.30 18.73 1.97
N ASN A 142 25.77 18.14 3.07
CA ASN A 142 25.00 17.87 4.29
C ASN A 142 23.71 17.06 4.07
N GLY A 143 23.76 16.03 3.22
CA GLY A 143 22.62 15.18 2.86
C GLY A 143 21.70 15.79 1.80
N VAL A 144 22.11 16.90 1.18
CA VAL A 144 21.33 17.60 0.15
C VAL A 144 22.06 17.47 -1.20
N PRO A 145 21.38 16.96 -2.25
CA PRO A 145 22.01 16.74 -3.54
C PRO A 145 22.05 18.04 -4.37
N PHE A 146 23.22 18.35 -4.91
CA PHE A 146 23.44 19.48 -5.82
C PHE A 146 24.08 19.00 -7.12
N CYS A 147 23.72 19.64 -8.24
CA CYS A 147 24.47 19.43 -9.48
C CYS A 147 25.86 20.07 -9.36
N THR A 148 26.80 19.63 -10.21
CA THR A 148 28.18 20.12 -10.26
C THR A 148 28.25 21.65 -10.26
N ASP A 149 27.52 22.31 -11.17
CA ASP A 149 27.54 23.77 -11.28
C ASP A 149 27.05 24.47 -10.00
N CYS A 150 25.92 24.01 -9.44
CA CYS A 150 25.37 24.61 -8.22
C CYS A 150 26.23 24.34 -6.99
N SER A 151 26.92 23.19 -6.95
CA SER A 151 27.81 22.84 -5.83
C SER A 151 29.00 23.79 -5.72
N PHE A 152 29.59 24.21 -6.84
CA PHE A 152 30.65 25.21 -6.86
C PHE A 152 30.16 26.56 -6.33
N ILE A 153 28.96 26.99 -6.72
CA ILE A 153 28.41 28.27 -6.26
C ILE A 153 28.19 28.25 -4.74
N ILE A 154 27.68 27.14 -4.20
CA ILE A 154 27.44 26.98 -2.76
C ILE A 154 28.76 26.98 -1.98
N GLN A 155 29.79 26.30 -2.49
CA GLN A 155 31.11 26.30 -1.89
C GLN A 155 31.72 27.71 -1.87
N LEU A 156 31.56 28.48 -2.95
CA LEU A 156 32.01 29.87 -3.00
C LEU A 156 31.24 30.76 -2.01
N GLU A 157 29.90 30.67 -1.99
CA GLU A 157 29.03 31.42 -1.05
C GLU A 157 29.40 31.15 0.41
N ALA A 158 29.79 29.91 0.77
CA ALA A 158 30.22 29.55 2.11
C ALA A 158 31.56 30.17 2.55
N THR A 159 32.38 30.64 1.61
CA THR A 159 33.69 31.26 1.89
C THR A 159 33.66 32.78 1.95
N ILE A 160 32.53 33.40 1.56
CA ILE A 160 32.37 34.85 1.62
C ILE A 160 31.92 35.20 3.06
N PRO A 161 32.71 35.97 3.82
CA PRO A 161 32.27 36.42 5.13
C PRO A 161 30.98 37.26 4.97
N PRO A 162 30.01 37.15 5.90
CA PRO A 162 28.80 37.94 5.83
C PRO A 162 29.17 39.42 5.74
N LYS A 163 28.57 40.14 4.79
CA LYS A 163 28.73 41.60 4.70
C LYS A 163 28.13 42.19 5.98
N GLU A 164 29.01 42.78 6.81
CA GLU A 164 28.64 43.66 7.93
C GLU A 164 27.82 44.86 7.47
#